data_AF-A0A520Y1I4-F1
#
_entry.id   AF-A0A520Y1I4-F1
#
_cell.length_a   1.000
_cell.length_b   1.000
_cell.length_c   1.000
_cell.angle_alpha   90.00
_cell.angle_beta   90.00
_cell.angle_gamma   90.00
#
_symmetry.space_group_name_H-M   'P 1'
#
loop_
_entity.id
_entity.type
_entity.pdbx_description
1 polymer ?
#
loop_
_entity_poly.entity_id
_entity_poly.type
_entity_poly.pdbx_seq_one_letter_code
_entity_poly.pdbx_strand_id
1 'polypeptide(L)'
;MNRLRVAIVLVTLLIVQITVFAHLRPAGVAPNMLVLATVMGGIVGGTDRGAWHGFFAGLLLDLVSPGPFGLAAGVYAALGYLVGVTAESFDSQDARVGP
;
A
#
# COMPACT_ATOMS: atom_id res chain seq x y z
N MET A 1 17.77 -3.37 -1.81
CA MET A 1 17.08 -2.14 -2.25
C MET A 1 17.39 -1.04 -1.26
N ASN A 2 18.04 0.06 -1.64
CA ASN A 2 18.41 1.12 -0.68
C ASN A 2 17.14 1.72 -0.06
N ARG A 3 17.03 1.70 1.27
CA ARG A 3 15.89 2.23 2.05
C ARG A 3 15.52 3.67 1.66
N LEU A 4 16.52 4.47 1.26
CA LEU A 4 16.35 5.82 0.74
C LEU A 4 15.53 5.88 -0.56
N ARG A 5 15.71 4.92 -1.48
CA ARG A 5 14.95 4.87 -2.74
C ARG A 5 13.47 4.63 -2.47
N VAL A 6 13.15 3.78 -1.50
CA VAL A 6 11.76 3.47 -1.13
C VAL A 6 11.08 4.72 -0.55
N ALA A 7 11.76 5.45 0.34
CA ALA A 7 11.24 6.70 0.89
C ALA A 7 10.95 7.75 -0.19
N ILE A 8 11.88 7.94 -1.14
CA ILE A 8 11.71 8.90 -2.24
C ILE A 8 10.51 8.54 -3.12
N VAL A 9 10.34 7.26 -3.45
CA VAL A 9 9.20 6.78 -4.25
C VAL A 9 7.87 7.05 -3.54
N LEU A 10 7.78 6.77 -2.24
CA LEU A 10 6.58 7.00 -1.45
C LEU A 10 6.20 8.49 -1.37
N VAL A 11 7.18 9.36 -1.13
CA VAL A 11 6.96 10.82 -1.09
C VAL A 11 6.52 11.35 -2.45
N THR A 12 7.12 10.87 -3.54
CA THR A 12 6.76 11.30 -4.90
C THR A 12 5.33 10.89 -5.24
N LEU A 13 4.94 9.65 -4.93
CA LEU A 13 3.57 9.16 -5.11
C LEU A 13 2.56 9.97 -4.30
N LEU A 14 2.90 10.32 -3.06
CA LEU A 14 2.05 11.15 -2.20
C LEU A 14 1.80 12.52 -2.83
N ILE A 15 2.86 13.19 -3.31
CA ILE A 15 2.75 14.52 -3.95
C ILE A 15 1.89 14.44 -5.21
N VAL A 16 2.10 13.43 -6.05
CA VAL A 16 1.30 13.23 -7.27
C VAL A 16 -0.16 12.97 -6.91
N GLN A 17 -0.44 12.20 -5.86
CA GLN A 17 -1.79 11.91 -5.42
C GLN A 17 -2.53 13.16 -4.96
N ILE A 18 -1.92 14.01 -4.13
CA ILE A 18 -2.57 15.21 -3.59
C ILE A 18 -2.68 16.36 -4.61
N THR A 19 -1.84 16.38 -5.66
CA THR A 19 -1.86 17.46 -6.68
C THR A 19 -2.67 17.09 -7.91
N VAL A 20 -2.39 15.93 -8.52
CA VAL A 20 -2.96 15.51 -9.81
C VAL A 20 -4.28 14.74 -9.62
N PHE A 21 -4.31 13.79 -8.70
CA PHE A 21 -5.49 12.94 -8.47
C PHE A 21 -6.55 13.55 -7.54
N ALA A 22 -6.23 14.66 -6.86
CA ALA A 22 -7.25 15.48 -6.21
C ALA A 22 -8.22 16.12 -7.22
N HIS A 23 -7.74 16.44 -8.43
CA HIS A 23 -8.52 17.04 -9.50
C HIS A 23 -9.10 16.01 -10.48
N LEU A 24 -8.44 14.86 -10.64
CA LEU A 24 -8.95 13.73 -11.42
C LEU A 24 -9.72 12.77 -10.51
N ARG A 25 -11.03 13.02 -10.37
CA ARG A 25 -11.98 12.11 -9.71
C ARG A 25 -12.89 11.46 -10.77
N PRO A 26 -12.44 10.46 -11.54
CA PRO A 26 -13.35 9.72 -12.41
C PRO A 26 -14.45 9.11 -11.53
N ALA A 27 -15.71 9.47 -11.77
CA ALA A 27 -16.87 9.04 -10.98
C ALA A 27 -16.89 9.49 -9.49
N GLY A 28 -16.12 10.51 -9.09
CA GLY A 28 -16.11 11.01 -7.72
C GLY A 28 -15.27 10.20 -6.72
N VAL A 29 -14.62 9.13 -7.18
CA VAL A 29 -13.68 8.32 -6.39
C VAL A 29 -12.25 8.66 -6.83
N ALA A 30 -11.45 9.22 -5.92
CA ALA A 30 -10.04 9.47 -6.20
C ALA A 30 -9.24 8.16 -6.00
N PRO A 31 -8.47 7.69 -7.00
CA PRO A 31 -7.58 6.54 -6.82
C PRO A 31 -6.53 6.86 -5.75
N ASN A 32 -6.53 6.11 -4.65
CA ASN A 32 -5.54 6.28 -3.60
C ASN A 32 -4.28 5.47 -3.93
N MET A 33 -3.26 6.15 -4.44
CA MET A 33 -1.99 5.55 -4.86
C MET A 33 -1.26 4.86 -3.70
N LEU A 34 -1.46 5.32 -2.45
CA LEU A 34 -0.91 4.66 -1.26
C LEU A 34 -1.52 3.27 -1.03
N VAL A 35 -2.82 3.09 -1.31
CA VAL A 35 -3.47 1.77 -1.21
C VAL A 35 -2.91 0.85 -2.28
N LEU A 36 -2.80 1.33 -3.52
CA LEU A 36 -2.24 0.54 -4.63
C LEU A 36 -0.80 0.09 -4.33
N ALA A 37 0.03 1.00 -3.83
CA ALA A 37 1.41 0.69 -3.44
C ALA A 37 1.45 -0.36 -2.30
N THR A 38 0.51 -0.28 -1.35
CA THR A 38 0.38 -1.25 -0.25
C THR A 38 0.01 -2.64 -0.77
N VAL A 39 -0.99 -2.73 -1.66
CA VAL A 39 -1.41 -3.99 -2.29
C VAL A 39 -0.26 -4.61 -3.08
N MET A 40 0.41 -3.83 -3.92
CA MET A 40 1.58 -4.31 -4.68
C MET A 40 2.73 -4.74 -3.76
N GLY A 41 2.95 -4.01 -2.66
CA GLY A 41 3.92 -4.37 -1.63
C GLY A 41 3.61 -5.70 -0.94
N GLY A 42 2.34 -6.01 -0.71
CA GLY A 42 1.89 -7.32 -0.20
C GLY A 42 2.09 -8.45 -1.21
N ILE A 43 1.69 -8.23 -2.47
CA ILE A 43 1.82 -9.25 -3.54
C ILE A 43 3.28 -9.59 -3.82
N VAL A 44 4.14 -8.58 -3.98
CA VAL A 44 5.55 -8.79 -4.38
C VAL A 44 6.46 -9.03 -3.18
N GLY A 45 6.18 -8.38 -2.06
CA GLY A 45 7.02 -8.41 -0.87
C GLY A 45 6.66 -9.49 0.15
N GLY A 46 5.50 -10.13 -0.02
CA GLY A 46 4.93 -11.07 0.95
C GLY A 46 4.30 -10.36 2.15
N THR A 47 3.78 -11.16 3.07
CA THR A 47 2.99 -10.75 4.23
C THR A 47 3.68 -9.67 5.09
N ASP A 48 4.93 -9.92 5.46
CA ASP A 48 5.66 -9.10 6.43
C ASP A 48 6.08 -7.73 5.83
N ARG A 49 6.57 -7.74 4.58
CA ARG A 49 6.92 -6.50 3.88
C ARG A 49 5.66 -5.72 3.48
N GLY A 50 4.58 -6.40 3.10
CA GLY A 50 3.29 -5.78 2.82
C GLY A 50 2.76 -4.99 4.01
N ALA A 51 2.81 -5.58 5.21
CA ALA A 51 2.40 -4.92 6.45
C ALA A 51 3.20 -3.65 6.73
N TRP A 52 4.53 -3.71 6.62
CA TRP A 52 5.38 -2.53 6.82
C TRP A 52 5.14 -1.43 5.78
N HIS A 53 5.01 -1.78 4.50
CA HIS A 53 4.72 -0.79 3.45
C HIS A 53 3.36 -0.13 3.69
N GLY A 54 2.36 -0.93 4.05
CA GLY A 54 1.04 -0.44 4.43
C GLY A 54 1.07 0.49 5.63
N PHE A 55 1.76 0.10 6.71
CA PHE A 55 1.88 0.93 7.90
C PHE A 55 2.43 2.33 7.58
N PHE A 56 3.55 2.42 6.86
CA PHE A 56 4.15 3.71 6.50
C PHE A 56 3.27 4.50 5.53
N ALA A 57 2.62 3.84 4.57
CA ALA A 57 1.70 4.48 3.65
C ALA A 57 0.49 5.08 4.39
N GLY A 58 -0.11 4.34 5.31
CA GLY A 58 -1.20 4.81 6.15
C GLY A 58 -0.77 5.90 7.12
N LEU A 59 0.44 5.82 7.68
CA LEU A 59 1.01 6.87 8.55
C LEU A 59 1.17 8.19 7.79
N LEU A 60 1.63 8.14 6.53
CA LEU A 60 1.70 9.31 5.66
C LEU A 60 0.31 9.89 5.37
N LEU A 61 -0.71 9.04 5.21
CA LEU A 61 -2.09 9.48 5.04
C LEU A 61 -2.63 10.14 6.32
N ASP A 62 -2.35 9.58 7.49
CA ASP A 62 -2.75 10.15 8.77
C ASP A 62 -2.14 11.53 9.03
N LEU A 63 -0.98 11.86 8.45
CA LEU A 63 -0.36 13.19 8.56
C LEU A 63 -1.08 14.27 7.75
N VAL A 64 -1.75 13.89 6.66
CA VAL A 64 -2.41 14.84 5.73
C VAL A 64 -3.94 14.78 5.80
N SER A 65 -4.48 13.76 6.46
CA SER A 65 -5.92 13.55 6.61
C SER A 65 -6.41 14.11 7.94
N PRO A 66 -7.60 14.73 8.01
CA PRO A 66 -8.17 15.26 9.25
C PRO A 66 -8.69 14.18 10.23
N GLY A 67 -8.49 12.89 9.93
CA GLY A 67 -8.91 11.77 10.77
C GLY A 67 -8.04 11.55 12.01
N PRO A 68 -8.42 10.59 12.88
CA PRO A 68 -7.61 10.23 14.04
C PRO A 68 -6.26 9.65 13.61
N PHE A 69 -5.19 10.23 14.15
CA PHE A 69 -3.82 9.85 13.82
C PHE A 69 -3.53 8.38 14.14
N GLY A 70 -2.94 7.66 13.21
CA GLY A 70 -2.61 6.23 13.34
C GLY A 70 -3.70 5.27 12.86
N LEU A 71 -4.92 5.75 12.57
CA LEU A 71 -6.00 4.88 12.12
C LEU A 71 -5.74 4.37 10.69
N ALA A 72 -5.33 5.24 9.77
CA ALA A 72 -4.97 4.78 8.43
C ALA A 72 -3.70 3.91 8.46
N ALA A 73 -2.72 4.22 9.30
CA ALA A 73 -1.54 3.38 9.50
C ALA A 73 -1.91 1.94 9.89
N GLY A 74 -2.81 1.78 10.87
CA GLY A 74 -3.31 0.47 11.28
C GLY A 74 -4.08 -0.25 10.16
N VAL A 75 -5.00 0.45 9.49
CA VAL A 75 -5.80 -0.12 8.39
C VAL A 75 -4.92 -0.58 7.24
N TYR A 76 -3.95 0.24 6.82
CA TYR A 76 -3.10 -0.10 5.68
C TYR A 76 -2.10 -1.19 6.04
N ALA A 77 -1.59 -1.23 7.27
CA ALA A 77 -0.75 -2.34 7.73
C ALA A 77 -1.50 -3.67 7.66
N ALA A 78 -2.74 -3.71 8.18
CA ALA A 78 -3.59 -4.89 8.11
C ALA A 78 -3.89 -5.27 6.65
N LEU A 79 -4.18 -4.28 5.79
CA LEU A 79 -4.46 -4.52 4.38
C LEU A 79 -3.26 -5.12 3.64
N GLY A 80 -2.06 -4.56 3.83
CA GLY A 80 -0.82 -5.09 3.25
C GLY A 80 -0.48 -6.49 3.75
N TYR A 81 -0.72 -6.77 5.03
CA TYR A 81 -0.57 -8.10 5.61
C TYR A 81 -1.51 -9.11 4.94
N LEU A 82 -2.81 -8.81 4.90
CA LEU A 82 -3.84 -9.72 4.36
C LEU A 82 -3.62 -10.02 2.88
N VAL A 83 -3.22 -9.01 2.11
CA VAL A 83 -2.88 -9.18 0.70
C VAL A 83 -1.66 -10.09 0.54
N GLY A 84 -0.63 -9.92 1.36
CA GLY A 84 0.55 -10.78 1.32
C GLY A 84 0.23 -12.24 1.68
N VAL A 85 -0.58 -12.48 2.73
CA VAL A 85 -1.01 -13.84 3.10
C VAL A 85 -1.75 -14.51 1.95
N THR A 86 -2.64 -13.74 1.32
CA THR A 86 -3.46 -14.22 0.22
C THR A 86 -2.58 -14.55 -0.99
N ALA A 87 -1.64 -13.67 -1.35
CA ALA A 87 -0.71 -13.90 -2.46
C ALA A 87 0.17 -15.14 -2.23
N GLU A 88 0.72 -15.32 -1.02
CA GLU A 88 1.52 -16.50 -0.65
C GLU A 88 0.68 -17.80 -0.70
N SER A 89 -0.60 -17.72 -0.32
CA SER A 89 -1.50 -18.86 -0.41
C SER A 89 -1.81 -19.28 -1.84
N PHE A 90 -1.85 -18.33 -2.79
CA PHE A 90 -2.02 -18.63 -4.21
C PHE A 90 -0.75 -19.22 -4.83
N ASP A 91 0.42 -18.64 -4.52
CA ASP A 91 1.71 -19.12 -5.02
C ASP A 91 1.99 -20.57 -4.55
N SER A 92 1.66 -20.88 -3.29
CA SER A 92 1.79 -22.24 -2.75
C SER A 92 0.77 -23.25 -3.31
N GLN A 93 -0.38 -22.80 -3.79
CA GLN A 93 -1.35 -23.66 -4.48
C GLN A 93 -0.93 -23.93 -5.92
N ASP A 94 -0.48 -22.92 -6.65
CA ASP A 94 0.04 -23.10 -8.01
C ASP A 94 1.26 -24.03 -8.04
N ALA A 95 2.16 -23.90 -7.06
CA ALA A 95 3.30 -24.81 -6.90
C ALA A 95 2.89 -26.27 -6.57
N ARG A 96 1.73 -26.49 -5.95
CA ARG A 96 1.20 -27.83 -5.64
C ARG A 96 0.45 -28.49 -6.80
N VAL A 97 -0.05 -27.68 -7.74
CA VAL A 97 -0.86 -28.13 -8.88
C VAL A 97 -0.02 -28.22 -10.18
N GLY A 98 1.24 -27.77 -10.14
CA GLY A 98 2.20 -27.91 -11.25
C GLY A 98 2.47 -29.38 -11.66
N PRO A 99 2.82 -29.62 -12.94
CA PRO A 99 2.76 -30.92 -13.63
C PRO A 99 3.68 -32.01 -13.08
#